data_AF-A0A538NW27-F1
#
_entry.id   AF-A0A538NW27-F1
#
_cell.length_a   1.000
_cell.length_b   1.000
_cell.length_c   1.000
_cell.angle_alpha   90.00
_cell.angle_beta   90.00
_cell.angle_gamma   90.00
#
_symmetry.space_group_name_H-M   'P 1'
#
loop_
_entity.id
_entity.type
_entity.pdbx_description
1 polymer ?
#
loop_
_entity_poly.entity_id
_entity_poly.type
_entity_poly.pdbx_seq_one_letter_code
_entity_poly.pdbx_strand_id
1 'polypeptide(L)'
;MQSILWRFLESEVEGYGFKLNDIYWQELVPKSEWWAFMRHKERKFGRGCLGLWREQQPQLLEGLARSLLPFEEMLTGHAFLLGERPRFVDFDLHGMLGNFLYSGHYALPAAHCKLKDWHVRMGGVKPVRSQ
;
A
#
# COMPACT_ATOMS: atom_id res chain seq x y z
N MET A 1 14.08 -11.65 -10.35
CA MET A 1 13.38 -11.75 -9.05
C MET A 1 12.82 -10.39 -8.60
N GLN A 2 13.67 -9.40 -8.27
CA GLN A 2 13.20 -8.08 -7.80
C GLN A 2 12.24 -7.37 -8.77
N SER A 3 12.48 -7.44 -10.08
CA SER A 3 11.60 -6.83 -11.09
C SER A 3 10.19 -7.45 -11.17
N ILE A 4 10.03 -8.73 -10.82
CA ILE A 4 8.73 -9.41 -10.83
C ILE A 4 7.94 -8.99 -9.60
N LEU A 5 8.58 -9.00 -8.42
CA LEU A 5 7.98 -8.56 -7.17
C LEU A 5 7.58 -7.09 -7.22
N TRP A 6 8.46 -6.25 -7.76
CA TRP A 6 8.17 -4.83 -7.95
C TRP A 6 6.94 -4.61 -8.84
N ARG A 7 6.84 -5.27 -10.00
CA ARG A 7 5.66 -5.15 -10.86
C ARG A 7 4.38 -5.63 -10.17
N PHE A 8 4.47 -6.65 -9.34
CA PHE A 8 3.33 -7.14 -8.55
C PHE A 8 2.92 -6.14 -7.45
N LEU A 9 3.89 -5.51 -6.78
CA LEU A 9 3.65 -4.45 -5.80
C LEU A 9 2.92 -3.27 -6.44
N GLU A 10 3.44 -2.73 -7.54
CA GLU A 10 2.82 -1.62 -8.26
C GLU A 10 1.44 -1.96 -8.85
N SER A 11 1.24 -3.21 -9.30
CA SER A 11 -0.04 -3.58 -9.92
C SER A 11 -1.13 -3.87 -8.88
N GLU A 12 -0.83 -4.73 -7.92
CA GLU A 12 -1.83 -5.25 -6.97
C GLU A 12 -1.87 -4.41 -5.70
N VAL A 13 -0.75 -4.35 -4.96
CA VAL A 13 -0.71 -3.75 -3.62
C VAL A 13 -0.98 -2.26 -3.68
N GLU A 14 -0.28 -1.54 -4.54
CA GLU A 14 -0.52 -0.11 -4.75
C GLU A 14 -1.95 0.11 -5.27
N GLY A 15 -2.39 -0.73 -6.20
CA GLY A 15 -3.71 -0.74 -6.80
C GLY A 15 -4.85 -0.74 -5.78
N TYR A 16 -4.78 -1.62 -4.78
CA TYR A 16 -5.76 -1.65 -3.68
C TYR A 16 -5.52 -0.52 -2.68
N GLY A 17 -4.26 -0.29 -2.29
CA GLY A 17 -3.88 0.69 -1.27
C GLY A 17 -4.30 2.11 -1.62
N PHE A 18 -4.07 2.57 -2.85
CA PHE A 18 -4.45 3.92 -3.25
C PHE A 18 -5.98 4.07 -3.29
N LYS A 19 -6.72 3.07 -3.77
CA LYS A 19 -8.20 3.15 -3.85
C LYS A 19 -8.78 3.28 -2.45
N LEU A 20 -8.31 2.45 -1.51
CA LEU A 20 -8.71 2.47 -0.11
C LEU A 20 -8.38 3.81 0.55
N ASN A 21 -7.23 4.42 0.25
CA ASN A 21 -6.91 5.74 0.80
C ASN A 21 -7.75 6.86 0.16
N ASP A 22 -7.91 6.80 -1.16
CA ASP A 22 -8.61 7.81 -1.96
C ASP A 22 -10.11 7.90 -1.63
N ILE A 23 -10.75 6.87 -1.04
CA ILE A 23 -12.15 7.03 -0.63
C ILE A 23 -12.32 8.13 0.41
N TYR A 24 -11.28 8.43 1.20
CA TYR A 24 -11.24 9.48 2.23
C TYR A 24 -10.65 10.80 1.73
N TRP A 25 -10.56 11.00 0.42
CA TRP A 25 -9.96 12.19 -0.20
C TRP A 25 -10.46 13.53 0.34
N GLN A 26 -11.70 13.64 0.82
CA GLN A 26 -12.24 14.87 1.40
C GLN A 26 -11.53 15.30 2.69
N GLU A 27 -10.92 14.37 3.41
CA GLU A 27 -10.17 14.61 4.64
C GLU A 27 -8.70 15.01 4.34
N LEU A 28 -8.16 14.52 3.22
CA LEU A 28 -6.74 14.65 2.87
C LEU A 28 -6.46 15.78 1.86
N VAL A 29 -7.44 16.09 1.01
CA VAL A 29 -7.29 17.07 -0.07
C VAL A 29 -7.92 18.40 0.35
N PRO A 30 -7.21 19.54 0.21
CA PRO A 30 -7.79 20.86 0.46
C PRO A 30 -9.04 21.10 -0.38
N LYS A 31 -10.06 21.77 0.18
CA LYS A 31 -11.34 22.04 -0.51
C LYS A 31 -11.18 22.73 -1.88
N SER A 32 -10.17 23.58 -2.03
CA SER A 32 -9.83 24.26 -3.29
C SER A 32 -9.43 23.28 -4.41
N GLU A 33 -8.93 22.10 -4.06
CA GLU A 33 -8.39 21.10 -4.99
C GLU A 33 -9.35 19.93 -5.25
N TRP A 34 -10.49 19.89 -4.55
CA TRP A 34 -11.47 18.81 -4.64
C TRP A 34 -11.89 18.48 -6.08
N TRP A 35 -12.21 19.50 -6.87
CA TRP A 35 -12.59 19.33 -8.26
C TRP A 35 -11.45 18.76 -9.12
N ALA A 36 -10.23 19.23 -8.91
CA ALA A 36 -9.06 18.76 -9.65
C ALA A 36 -8.76 17.29 -9.33
N PHE A 37 -8.82 16.93 -8.05
CA PHE A 37 -8.64 15.56 -7.58
C PHE A 37 -9.69 14.62 -8.18
N MET A 38 -10.99 14.94 -8.02
CA MET A 38 -12.07 14.12 -8.58
C MET A 38 -11.93 13.93 -10.09
N ARG A 39 -11.73 15.03 -10.85
CA ARG A 39 -11.60 14.95 -12.31
C ARG A 39 -10.37 14.16 -12.76
N HIS A 40 -9.28 14.20 -12.00
CA HIS A 40 -8.12 13.36 -12.29
C HIS A 40 -8.46 11.87 -12.17
N LYS A 41 -9.16 11.47 -11.09
CA LYS A 41 -9.57 10.08 -10.89
C LYS A 41 -10.60 9.63 -11.92
N GLU A 42 -11.63 10.44 -12.17
CA GLU A 42 -12.69 10.07 -13.13
C GLU A 42 -12.18 9.93 -14.57
N ARG A 43 -11.19 10.73 -14.99
CA ARG A 43 -10.55 10.57 -16.31
C ARG A 43 -9.81 9.23 -16.45
N LYS A 44 -9.25 8.71 -15.35
CA LYS A 44 -8.45 7.48 -15.36
C LYS A 44 -9.29 6.22 -15.13
N PHE A 45 -10.31 6.31 -14.27
CA PHE A 45 -11.05 5.15 -13.77
C PHE A 45 -12.56 5.17 -14.07
N GLY A 46 -13.04 6.21 -14.74
CA GLY A 46 -14.46 6.38 -15.04
C GLY A 46 -15.20 7.24 -14.02
N ARG A 47 -16.33 7.81 -14.46
CA ARG A 47 -17.17 8.70 -13.66
C ARG A 47 -17.70 7.97 -12.41
N GLY A 48 -17.66 8.63 -11.25
CA GLY A 48 -18.15 8.05 -10.00
C GLY A 48 -17.26 6.96 -9.39
N CYS A 49 -16.04 6.74 -9.89
CA CYS A 49 -15.13 5.71 -9.38
C CYS A 49 -14.88 5.78 -7.87
N LEU A 50 -14.74 6.98 -7.29
CA LEU A 50 -14.52 7.17 -5.85
C LEU A 50 -15.71 6.68 -5.01
N GLY A 51 -16.94 6.88 -5.48
CA GLY A 51 -18.14 6.36 -4.84
C GLY A 51 -18.20 4.83 -4.93
N LEU A 52 -17.93 4.29 -6.11
CA LEU A 52 -17.86 2.84 -6.33
C LEU A 52 -16.82 2.18 -5.42
N TRP A 53 -15.62 2.76 -5.28
CA TRP A 53 -14.59 2.20 -4.40
C TRP A 53 -14.99 2.23 -2.94
N ARG A 54 -15.72 3.27 -2.51
CA ARG A 54 -16.26 3.34 -1.15
C ARG A 54 -17.28 2.21 -0.90
N GLU A 55 -18.15 1.93 -1.85
CA GLU A 55 -19.08 0.79 -1.77
C GLU A 55 -18.35 -0.56 -1.78
N GLN A 56 -17.25 -0.66 -2.54
CA GLN A 56 -16.42 -1.86 -2.66
C GLN A 56 -15.33 -1.97 -1.58
N GLN A 57 -15.35 -1.13 -0.55
CA GLN A 57 -14.31 -1.09 0.48
C GLN A 57 -14.01 -2.46 1.10
N PRO A 58 -15.00 -3.29 1.49
CA PRO A 58 -14.72 -4.63 2.02
C PRO A 58 -13.97 -5.53 1.03
N GLN A 59 -14.35 -5.51 -0.24
CA GLN A 59 -13.71 -6.32 -1.28
C GLN A 59 -12.30 -5.85 -1.60
N LEU A 60 -12.07 -4.53 -1.58
CA LEU A 60 -10.75 -3.94 -1.75
C LEU A 60 -9.82 -4.30 -0.58
N LEU A 61 -10.32 -4.31 0.66
CA LEU A 61 -9.57 -4.76 1.83
C LEU A 61 -9.20 -6.23 1.74
N GLU A 62 -10.13 -7.10 1.33
CA GLU A 62 -9.86 -8.51 1.12
C GLU A 62 -8.81 -8.73 0.01
N GLY A 63 -8.94 -7.99 -1.10
CA GLY A 63 -7.98 -8.01 -2.20
C GLY A 63 -6.57 -7.60 -1.75
N LEU A 64 -6.46 -6.51 -0.98
CA LEU A 64 -5.20 -6.08 -0.40
C LEU A 64 -4.62 -7.16 0.52
N ALA A 65 -5.40 -7.67 1.48
CA ALA A 65 -4.93 -8.71 2.40
C ALA A 65 -4.42 -9.95 1.66
N ARG A 66 -5.14 -10.39 0.63
CA ARG A 66 -4.73 -11.51 -0.23
C ARG A 66 -3.45 -11.22 -0.99
N SER A 67 -3.31 -10.00 -1.53
CA SER A 67 -2.09 -9.57 -2.24
C SER A 67 -0.85 -9.52 -1.33
N LEU A 68 -1.05 -9.40 -0.01
CA LEU A 68 0.04 -9.36 0.97
C LEU A 68 0.51 -10.75 1.43
N LEU A 69 -0.24 -11.81 1.16
CA LEU A 69 0.10 -13.18 1.59
C LEU A 69 1.49 -13.67 1.11
N PRO A 70 1.91 -13.46 -0.16
CA PRO A 70 3.23 -13.89 -0.59
C PRO A 70 4.36 -13.25 0.23
N PHE A 71 4.18 -11.99 0.65
CA PHE A 71 5.19 -11.30 1.46
C PHE A 71 5.22 -11.80 2.90
N GLU A 72 4.07 -12.16 3.48
CA GLU A 72 4.03 -12.84 4.78
C GLU A 72 4.81 -14.16 4.73
N GLU A 73 4.64 -14.95 3.67
CA GLU A 73 5.37 -16.21 3.46
C GLU A 73 6.87 -15.97 3.30
N MET A 74 7.28 -15.00 2.49
CA MET A 74 8.69 -14.63 2.31
C MET A 74 9.37 -14.23 3.62
N LEU A 75 8.64 -13.55 4.52
CA LEU A 75 9.13 -13.12 5.84
C LEU A 75 9.13 -14.23 6.89
N THR A 76 8.65 -15.44 6.57
CA THR A 76 8.70 -16.57 7.51
C THR A 76 10.14 -17.05 7.72
N GLY A 77 10.98 -16.98 6.69
CA GLY A 77 12.37 -17.45 6.73
C GLY A 77 13.44 -16.35 6.72
N HIS A 78 13.04 -15.07 6.60
CA HIS A 78 13.97 -13.96 6.36
C HIS A 78 13.59 -12.70 7.15
N ALA A 79 14.59 -11.90 7.51
CA ALA A 79 14.36 -10.60 8.17
C ALA A 79 13.75 -9.54 7.23
N PHE A 80 13.98 -9.65 5.92
CA PHE A 80 13.47 -8.78 4.87
C PHE A 80 12.98 -9.63 3.69
N LEU A 81 12.28 -9.03 2.72
CA LEU A 81 11.60 -9.77 1.65
C LEU A 81 12.51 -10.74 0.90
N LEU A 82 13.78 -10.38 0.69
CA LEU A 82 14.74 -11.16 -0.11
C LEU A 82 16.02 -11.54 0.65
N GLY A 83 15.94 -11.63 1.99
CA GLY A 83 17.04 -12.10 2.84
C GLY A 83 17.30 -11.22 4.06
N GLU A 84 18.57 -11.10 4.45
CA GLU A 84 18.96 -10.48 5.73
C GLU A 84 19.18 -8.96 5.67
N ARG A 85 19.09 -8.35 4.49
CA ARG A 85 19.24 -6.89 4.30
C ARG A 85 18.08 -6.34 3.47
N PRO A 86 17.58 -5.13 3.79
CA PRO A 86 16.51 -4.52 3.03
C PRO A 86 16.98 -4.21 1.61
N ARG A 87 16.12 -4.49 0.64
CA ARG A 87 16.33 -4.15 -0.76
C ARG A 87 15.28 -3.15 -1.22
N PHE A 88 15.39 -2.70 -2.47
CA PHE A 88 14.45 -1.73 -3.05
C PHE A 88 12.98 -2.13 -2.84
N VAL A 89 12.65 -3.41 -3.08
CA VAL A 89 11.29 -3.94 -2.89
C VAL A 89 10.77 -3.83 -1.45
N ASP A 90 11.65 -3.85 -0.44
CA ASP A 90 11.24 -3.63 0.95
C ASP A 90 10.82 -2.18 1.17
N PHE A 91 11.60 -1.23 0.66
CA PHE A 91 11.28 0.20 0.77
C PHE A 91 10.00 0.54 0.00
N ASP A 92 9.81 -0.08 -1.16
CA ASP A 92 8.64 0.13 -2.01
C ASP A 92 7.35 -0.35 -1.33
N LEU A 93 7.34 -1.62 -0.88
CA LEU A 93 6.20 -2.15 -0.11
C LEU A 93 5.95 -1.34 1.17
N HIS A 94 7.00 -0.92 1.88
CA HIS A 94 6.86 -0.13 3.10
C HIS A 94 6.24 1.24 2.79
N GLY A 95 6.61 1.89 1.69
CA GLY A 95 6.00 3.13 1.23
C GLY A 95 4.51 2.96 0.89
N MET A 96 4.16 1.90 0.15
CA MET A 96 2.77 1.60 -0.22
C MET A 96 1.89 1.35 1.02
N LEU A 97 2.39 0.57 1.99
CA LEU A 97 1.68 0.33 3.24
C LEU A 97 1.62 1.59 4.11
N GLY A 98 2.67 2.42 4.12
CA GLY A 98 2.65 3.72 4.77
C GLY A 98 1.54 4.62 4.23
N ASN A 99 1.35 4.68 2.91
CA ASN A 99 0.26 5.41 2.29
C ASN A 99 -1.12 4.83 2.65
N PHE A 100 -1.26 3.50 2.65
CA PHE A 100 -2.49 2.84 3.06
C PHE A 100 -2.88 3.15 4.52
N LEU A 101 -1.89 3.21 5.41
CA LEU A 101 -2.09 3.51 6.84
C LEU A 101 -2.22 5.02 7.14
N TYR A 102 -1.88 5.89 6.19
CA TYR A 102 -1.75 7.33 6.41
C TYR A 102 -3.03 8.01 6.90
N SER A 103 -4.19 7.62 6.35
CA SER A 103 -5.47 8.21 6.74
C SER A 103 -5.95 7.81 8.14
N GLY A 104 -5.33 6.81 8.78
CA GLY A 104 -5.70 6.34 10.11
C GLY A 104 -6.97 5.49 10.16
N HIS A 105 -7.66 5.29 9.03
CA HIS A 105 -8.87 4.45 8.94
C HIS A 105 -8.58 2.94 8.91
N TYR A 106 -7.30 2.56 8.75
CA TYR A 106 -6.91 1.18 8.53
C TYR A 106 -5.79 0.70 9.45
N ALA A 107 -5.77 -0.61 9.65
CA ALA A 107 -4.68 -1.34 10.27
C ALA A 107 -4.34 -2.56 9.42
N LEU A 108 -3.08 -3.01 9.50
CA LEU A 108 -2.69 -4.26 8.87
C LEU A 108 -3.50 -5.44 9.48
N PRO A 109 -4.06 -6.34 8.65
CA PRO A 109 -4.85 -7.46 9.14
C PRO A 109 -4.10 -8.30 10.18
N ALA A 110 -4.82 -8.81 11.19
CA ALA A 110 -4.23 -9.59 12.28
C ALA A 110 -3.48 -10.84 11.79
N ALA A 111 -3.90 -11.41 10.66
CA ALA A 111 -3.29 -12.56 10.03
C ALA A 111 -1.84 -12.33 9.54
N HIS A 112 -1.41 -11.08 9.34
CA HIS A 112 -0.07 -10.76 8.83
C HIS A 112 0.89 -10.38 9.96
N CYS A 113 1.19 -11.33 10.83
CA CYS A 113 2.05 -11.09 12.00
C CYS A 113 3.50 -10.76 11.60
N LYS A 114 4.06 -11.45 10.60
CA LYS A 114 5.43 -11.23 10.13
C LYS A 114 5.56 -9.92 9.39
N LEU A 115 4.56 -9.57 8.58
CA LEU A 115 4.52 -8.30 7.87
C LEU A 115 4.42 -7.12 8.85
N LYS A 116 3.69 -7.26 9.97
CA LYS A 116 3.67 -6.24 11.04
C LYS A 116 5.05 -6.05 11.68
N ASP A 117 5.70 -7.15 12.07
CA ASP A 117 7.05 -7.10 12.66
C ASP A 117 8.06 -6.49 11.69
N TRP A 118 7.98 -6.88 10.41
CA TRP A 118 8.80 -6.33 9.33
C TRP A 118 8.52 -4.84 9.10
N HIS A 119 7.26 -4.40 9.14
CA HIS A 119 6.90 -2.99 8.96
C HIS A 119 7.49 -2.11 10.07
N VAL A 120 7.42 -2.58 11.32
CA VAL A 120 8.08 -1.92 12.46
C VAL A 120 9.59 -1.86 12.26
N ARG A 121 10.21 -2.96 11.80
CA ARG A 121 11.65 -3.03 11.51
C ARG A 121 12.06 -2.01 10.44
N MET A 122 11.31 -1.94 9.33
CA MET A 122 11.57 -1.01 8.24
C MET A 122 11.47 0.45 8.67
N GLY A 123 10.56 0.80 9.59
CA GLY A 123 10.48 2.14 10.18
C GLY A 123 11.76 2.58 10.92
N GLY A 124 12.57 1.64 11.39
CA GLY A 124 13.87 1.91 12.02
C GLY A 124 15.06 1.92 11.06
N VAL A 125 14.89 1.51 9.79
CA VAL A 125 15.98 1.44 8.81
C VAL A 125 16.27 2.84 8.28
N LYS A 126 17.46 3.36 8.60
CA LYS A 126 17.94 4.61 7.99
C LYS A 126 18.38 4.33 6.55
N PRO A 127 17.89 5.09 5.54
CA PRO A 127 18.44 4.99 4.20
C PRO A 127 19.91 5.39 4.26
N VAL A 128 20.79 4.52 3.76
CA VAL A 128 22.21 4.85 3.58
C VAL A 128 22.26 5.95 2.52
N ARG A 129 22.63 7.17 2.91
CA ARG A 129 22.90 8.25 1.96
C ARG A 129 24.08 7.80 1.10
N SER A 130 23.83 7.52 -0.17
CA SER A 130 24.88 7.43 -1.18
C SER A 130 25.59 8.79 -1.21
N GLN A 131 26.87 8.80 -0.84
CA GLN A 131 27.77 9.93 -1.11
C GLN A 131 28.19 9.92 -2.58
#